data_AF-J4KEY2-F1
#
_entry.id   AF-J4KEY2-F1
#
_cell.length_a   1.000
_cell.length_b   1.000
_cell.length_c   1.000
_cell.angle_alpha   90.00
_cell.angle_beta   90.00
_cell.angle_gamma   90.00
#
_symmetry.space_group_name_H-M   'P 1'
#
loop_
_entity.id
_entity.type
_entity.pdbx_description
1 polymer ?
#
loop_
_entity_poly.entity_id
_entity_poly.type
_entity_poly.pdbx_seq_one_letter_code
_entity_poly.pdbx_strand_id
1 'polypeptide(L)' 'MSKKYGMLTDDWEDDLRRGFAECMRVLKPQGVLIFKWSEDQISTADILRLFPQRPLFGNRRGKTVWLVWMKD' A
#
# COMPACT_ATOMS: atom_id res chain seq x y z
N MET A 1 -2.66 -4.07 -22.13
CA MET A 1 -2.64 -5.46 -21.64
C MET A 1 -1.60 -5.57 -20.54
N SER A 2 -2.03 -5.73 -19.29
CA SER A 2 -1.13 -5.87 -18.13
C SER A 2 -0.29 -7.14 -18.27
N LYS A 3 1.02 -6.98 -18.47
CA LYS A 3 1.93 -8.10 -18.83
C LYS A 3 2.78 -8.63 -17.67
N LYS A 4 2.69 -8.06 -16.46
CA LYS A 4 3.55 -8.46 -15.32
C LYS A 4 2.89 -8.48 -13.93
N TYR A 5 1.85 -7.68 -13.71
CA TYR A 5 1.13 -7.62 -12.43
C TYR A 5 -0.37 -7.56 -12.75
N GLY A 6 -1.20 -8.26 -11.98
CA GLY A 6 -2.65 -8.32 -12.19
C GLY A 6 -3.28 -6.93 -12.30
N MET A 7 -4.44 -6.86 -12.95
CA MET A 7 -5.24 -5.63 -12.94
C MET A 7 -5.99 -5.53 -11.62
N LEU A 8 -6.06 -4.31 -11.09
CA LEU A 8 -6.99 -3.98 -10.03
C LEU A 8 -8.42 -4.15 -10.54
N THR A 9 -9.28 -4.73 -9.71
CA THR A 9 -10.72 -4.90 -9.93
C THR A 9 -11.44 -3.56 -9.77
N ASP A 10 -12.73 -3.51 -10.09
CA ASP A 10 -13.53 -2.29 -9.89
C ASP A 10 -13.59 -1.90 -8.39
N ASP A 11 -13.51 -2.88 -7.48
CA ASP A 11 -13.56 -2.71 -6.01
C ASP A 11 -12.16 -2.62 -5.36
N TRP A 12 -11.15 -2.21 -6.11
CA TRP A 12 -9.74 -2.21 -5.67
C TRP A 12 -9.48 -1.42 -4.38
N GLU A 13 -10.28 -0.39 -4.10
CA GLU A 13 -10.16 0.38 -2.86
C GLU A 13 -10.45 -0.48 -1.63
N ASP A 14 -11.50 -1.31 -1.69
CA ASP A 14 -11.86 -2.22 -0.61
C ASP A 14 -10.83 -3.35 -0.47
N ASP A 15 -10.36 -3.88 -1.60
CA ASP A 15 -9.29 -4.89 -1.63
C ASP A 15 -8.01 -4.37 -0.97
N LEU A 16 -7.61 -3.12 -1.25
CA LEU A 16 -6.46 -2.50 -0.60
C LEU A 16 -6.69 -2.25 0.90
N ARG A 17 -7.87 -1.76 1.30
CA ARG A 17 -8.21 -1.56 2.73
C ARG A 17 -8.12 -2.87 3.50
N ARG A 18 -8.75 -3.93 2.99
CA ARG A 18 -8.76 -5.26 3.60
C ARG A 18 -7.39 -5.90 3.59
N GLY A 19 -6.67 -5.82 2.49
CA GLY A 19 -5.30 -6.33 2.36
C GLY A 19 -4.35 -5.67 3.36
N PHE A 20 -4.41 -4.34 3.48
CA PHE A 20 -3.61 -3.59 4.44
C PHE A 20 -3.93 -3.99 5.89
N ALA A 21 -5.22 -4.05 6.24
CA ALA A 21 -5.66 -4.46 7.56
C ALA A 21 -5.19 -5.87 7.91
N GLU A 22 -5.27 -6.81 6.96
CA GLU A 22 -4.83 -8.18 7.14
C GLU A 22 -3.30 -8.27 7.32
N CYS A 23 -2.53 -7.56 6.48
CA CYS A 23 -1.07 -7.47 6.64
C CYS A 23 -0.69 -6.97 8.05
N MET A 24 -1.34 -5.92 8.53
CA MET A 24 -1.10 -5.39 9.88
C MET A 24 -1.55 -6.37 10.98
N ARG A 25 -2.66 -7.10 10.77
CA ARG A 25 -3.16 -8.09 11.73
C ARG A 25 -2.16 -9.23 11.95
N VAL A 26 -1.57 -9.76 10.88
CA VAL A 26 -0.66 -10.92 10.94
C VAL A 26 0.77 -10.59 11.37
N LEU A 27 1.20 -9.34 11.27
CA LEU A 27 2.51 -8.92 11.75
C LEU A 27 2.63 -9.14 13.27
N LYS A 28 3.81 -9.58 13.73
CA LYS A 28 4.17 -9.55 15.16
C LYS A 28 4.27 -8.09 15.65
N PRO A 29 4.17 -7.83 16.96
CA PRO A 29 4.49 -6.50 17.52
C PRO A 29 5.85 -6.01 17.03
N GLN A 30 5.95 -4.72 16.70
CA GLN A 30 7.12 -4.08 16.07
C GLN A 30 7.51 -4.67 14.69
N GLY A 31 6.62 -5.45 14.07
CA GLY A 31 6.78 -5.95 12.70
C GLY A 31 6.66 -4.82 11.68
N VAL A 32 7.33 -4.96 10.54
CA VAL A 32 7.38 -3.93 9.50
C VAL A 32 6.59 -4.37 8.27
N LEU A 33 5.69 -3.51 7.79
CA LEU A 33 5.02 -3.65 6.50
C LEU A 33 5.72 -2.77 5.47
N ILE A 34 6.26 -3.38 4.42
CA ILE A 34 6.83 -2.68 3.26
C ILE A 34 5.85 -2.80 2.10
N PHE A 35 5.31 -1.67 1.65
CA PHE A 35 4.39 -1.59 0.52
C PHE A 35 5.08 -0.97 -0.69
N LYS A 36 5.03 -1.66 -1.82
CA LYS A 36 5.54 -1.18 -3.11
C LYS A 36 4.37 -0.78 -4.00
N TRP A 37 4.37 0.46 -4.49
CA TRP A 37 3.29 0.99 -5.33
C TRP A 37 3.81 1.64 -6.60
N SER A 38 2.99 1.63 -7.66
CA SER A 38 3.24 2.39 -8.88
C SER A 38 2.27 3.57 -8.98
N GLU A 39 2.79 4.78 -9.15
CA GLU A 39 1.98 6.00 -9.33
C GLU A 39 1.45 6.19 -10.76
N ASP A 40 1.68 5.25 -11.69
CA ASP A 40 1.32 5.42 -13.10
C ASP A 40 -0.20 5.51 -13.36
N GLN A 41 -1.04 4.89 -12.52
CA GLN A 41 -2.51 4.87 -12.71
C GLN A 41 -3.26 5.52 -11.55
N ILE A 42 -2.84 5.22 -10.32
CA ILE A 42 -3.49 5.69 -9.10
C ILE A 42 -2.40 6.34 -8.25
N SER A 43 -2.67 7.56 -7.79
CA SER A 43 -1.67 8.31 -7.04
C SER A 43 -1.41 7.69 -5.66
N THR A 44 -0.21 7.88 -5.14
CA THR A 44 0.11 7.48 -3.76
C THR A 44 -0.79 8.19 -2.75
N ALA A 45 -1.21 9.42 -3.05
CA ALA A 45 -2.11 10.18 -2.18
C ALA A 45 -3.49 9.49 -2.05
N ASP A 46 -4.00 8.90 -3.12
CA ASP A 46 -5.30 8.23 -3.10
C ASP A 46 -5.25 6.95 -2.25
N ILE A 47 -4.23 6.11 -2.42
CA ILE A 47 -4.08 4.91 -1.58
C ILE A 47 -3.85 5.26 -0.09
N LEU A 48 -3.13 6.37 0.19
CA LEU A 48 -2.86 6.78 1.57
C LEU A 48 -4.12 7.26 2.29
N ARG A 49 -5.15 7.68 1.57
CA ARG A 49 -6.47 8.00 2.16
C ARG A 49 -7.25 6.75 2.57
N LEU A 50 -6.92 5.60 2.00
CA LEU A 50 -7.59 4.33 2.31
C LEU A 50 -7.07 3.71 3.61
N PHE A 51 -5.80 3.92 3.94
CA PHE A 51 -5.15 3.28 5.08
C PHE A 51 -5.36 4.08 6.39
N PRO A 52 -5.66 3.40 7.51
CA PRO A 52 -5.97 4.07 8.79
C PRO A 52 -4.75 4.72 9.47
N GLN A 53 -3.54 4.39 9.02
CA GLN A 53 -2.28 4.86 9.61
C GLN A 53 -1.33 5.41 8.54
N ARG A 54 -0.56 6.43 8.90
CA ARG A 54 0.44 7.03 8.02
C ARG A 54 1.73 6.21 8.03
N PRO A 55 2.44 6.10 6.89
CA PRO A 55 3.74 5.44 6.86
C PRO A 55 4.75 6.23 7.69
N LEU A 56 5.70 5.52 8.30
CA LEU A 56 6.84 6.08 9.00
C LEU A 56 7.73 6.90 8.06
N PHE A 57 8.02 6.32 6.90
CA PHE A 57 8.79 6.94 5.83
C PHE A 57 8.50 6.25 4.50
N GLY A 58 9.00 6.88 3.43
CA GLY A 58 8.88 6.34 2.09
C GLY A 58 9.51 7.25 1.05
N ASN A 59 9.38 6.89 -0.22
CA ASN A 59 9.85 7.73 -1.31
C ASN A 59 8.97 8.98 -1.45
N ARG A 60 9.61 10.12 -1.72
CA ARG A 60 8.91 11.40 -1.98
C ARG A 60 8.67 11.65 -3.47
N ARG A 61 9.36 10.92 -4.35
CA ARG A 61 9.37 11.11 -5.81
C ARG A 61 9.67 9.78 -6.49
N GLY A 62 9.21 9.62 -7.72
CA GLY A 62 9.47 8.47 -8.58
C GLY A 62 8.20 7.71 -8.92
N LYS A 63 8.22 6.99 -10.05
CA LYS A 63 7.06 6.21 -10.51
C LYS A 63 6.76 5.01 -9.63
N THR A 64 7.79 4.40 -9.05
CA THR A 64 7.65 3.36 -8.05
C THR A 64 7.98 3.93 -6.70
N VAL A 65 7.02 3.88 -5.78
CA VAL A 65 7.20 4.31 -4.41
C VAL A 65 7.22 3.11 -3.46
N TRP A 66 8.04 3.23 -2.43
CA TRP A 66 8.07 2.33 -1.30
C TRP A 66 7.61 3.09 -0.08
N LEU A 67 6.66 2.52 0.66
CA LEU A 67 6.08 3.07 1.87
C LEU A 67 6.25 2.04 3.00
N VAL A 68 6.59 2.51 4.19
CA VAL A 68 6.94 1.63 5.31
C VAL A 68 6.10 1.98 6.54
N TRP A 69 5.45 0.97 7.12
CA TRP A 69 4.75 1.06 8.40
C TRP A 69 5.36 0.08 9.40
N MET A 70 5.16 0.35 10.68
CA MET A 70 5.45 -0.56 11.76
C MET A 70 4.15 -0.87 12.50
N LYS A 71 3.98 -2.12 12.92
CA LYS A 71 2.92 -2.51 13.84
C LYS A 71 3.34 -2.14 15.25
N ASP A 72 2.48 -1.38 15.93
CA ASP A 72 2.62 -1.11 17.36
C ASP A 72 2.54 -2.41 18.19
#